data_AF-A0AAN9C4X1-F1
#
_entry.id   AF-A0AAN9C4X1-F1
#
_cell.length_a   1.000
_cell.length_b   1.000
_cell.length_c   1.000
_cell.angle_alpha   90.00
_cell.angle_beta   90.00
_cell.angle_gamma   90.00
#
_symmetry.space_group_name_H-M   'P 1'
#
loop_
_entity.id
_entity.type
_entity.pdbx_description
1 polymer ?
#
loop_
_entity_poly.entity_id
_entity_poly.type
_entity_poly.pdbx_seq_one_letter_code
_entity_poly.pdbx_strand_id
1 'polypeptide(L)'
;MHKSYQPLKPAANRFLQQKWEQSSYEEHRDKLQEERMSIIERDNHLLASRLSAITRSKGLVDHRNHYPQHSLNTQKRKDKLLQVTNENQKIYQRILTQKSDYRRELWEDDWEKVKRRRDDVARYPRGVTNKQKPAKVVKFSGRSQRSSSGVEDDSWETTEEEEEP
;
A
#
# COMPACT_ATOMS: atom_id res chain seq x y z
N MET A 1 18.29 -0.81 52.69
CA MET A 1 18.12 0.35 51.79
C MET A 1 17.17 1.33 52.46
N HIS A 2 17.63 2.53 52.84
CA HIS A 2 16.76 3.55 53.44
C HIS A 2 16.11 4.39 52.34
N LYS A 3 14.78 4.51 52.37
CA LYS A 3 14.01 5.42 51.51
C LYS A 3 14.05 6.81 52.14
N SER A 4 14.70 7.78 51.50
CA SER A 4 14.57 9.18 51.91
C SER A 4 13.21 9.70 51.44
N TYR A 5 12.39 10.16 52.40
CA TYR A 5 11.15 10.84 52.07
C TYR A 5 11.49 12.25 51.55
N GLN A 6 11.03 12.55 50.35
CA GLN A 6 10.99 13.94 49.87
C GLN A 6 9.83 14.65 50.57
N PRO A 7 10.06 15.81 51.20
CA PRO A 7 8.99 16.54 51.87
C PRO A 7 7.98 17.02 50.83
N LEU A 8 6.69 16.79 51.11
CA LEU A 8 5.58 17.23 50.24
C LEU A 8 5.50 18.76 50.10
N LYS A 9 6.13 19.48 51.03
CA LYS A 9 6.14 20.94 51.09
C LYS A 9 7.58 21.46 51.01
N PRO A 10 7.81 22.59 50.34
CA PRO A 10 9.15 23.15 50.17
C PRO A 10 9.80 23.61 51.48
N ALA A 11 9.00 23.93 52.50
CA ALA A 11 9.48 24.29 53.84
C ALA A 11 8.51 23.80 54.93
N ALA A 12 9.04 23.43 56.09
CA ALA A 12 8.25 23.08 57.28
C ALA A 12 7.66 24.31 58.00
N ASN A 13 8.26 25.49 57.82
CA ASN A 13 7.79 26.75 58.41
C ASN A 13 6.64 27.35 57.60
N ARG A 14 5.49 27.55 58.25
CA ARG A 14 4.25 28.05 57.63
C ARG A 14 4.40 29.45 57.03
N PHE A 15 5.17 30.34 57.64
CA PHE A 15 5.40 31.69 57.12
C PHE A 15 6.23 31.68 55.85
N LEU A 16 7.29 30.85 55.82
CA LEU A 16 8.12 30.69 54.63
C LEU A 16 7.36 30.00 53.50
N GLN A 17 6.51 29.02 53.83
CA GLN A 17 5.61 28.39 52.86
C GLN A 17 4.68 29.43 52.21
N GLN A 18 4.02 30.27 53.00
CA GLN A 18 3.12 31.31 52.49
C GLN A 18 3.83 32.31 51.58
N LYS A 19 5.03 32.79 51.98
CA LYS A 19 5.83 33.69 51.13
C LYS A 19 6.23 33.05 49.80
N TRP A 20 6.62 31.77 49.84
CA TRP A 20 7.00 31.04 48.64
C TRP A 20 5.81 30.85 47.71
N GLU A 21 4.64 30.47 48.25
CA GLU A 21 3.40 30.32 47.49
C GLU A 21 2.95 31.64 46.86
N GLN A 22 3.05 32.75 47.60
CA GLN A 22 2.71 34.08 47.09
C GLN A 22 3.64 34.51 45.94
N SER A 23 4.96 34.37 46.12
CA SER A 23 5.94 34.68 45.07
C SER A 23 5.74 33.80 43.83
N SER A 24 5.52 32.50 44.03
CA SER A 24 5.29 31.56 42.92
C SER A 24 3.99 31.87 42.16
N TYR A 25 2.95 32.31 42.86
CA TYR A 25 1.69 32.75 42.24
C TYR A 25 1.88 34.03 41.42
N GLU A 26 2.57 35.02 41.98
CA GLU A 26 2.88 36.28 41.29
C GLU A 26 3.70 36.02 40.01
N GLU A 27 4.78 35.24 40.10
CA GLU A 27 5.58 34.85 38.94
C GLU A 27 4.76 34.10 37.88
N HIS A 28 3.89 33.18 38.29
CA HIS A 28 3.05 32.45 37.34
C HIS A 28 2.06 33.38 36.64
N ARG A 29 1.47 34.33 37.38
CA ARG A 29 0.56 35.33 36.80
C ARG A 29 1.25 36.23 35.80
N ASP A 30 2.45 36.70 36.12
CA ASP A 30 3.23 37.56 35.23
C ASP A 30 3.60 36.82 33.94
N LYS A 31 4.01 35.55 34.04
CA LYS A 31 4.28 34.69 32.87
C LYS A 31 3.05 34.54 31.97
N LEU A 32 1.87 34.27 32.55
CA LEU A 32 0.63 34.16 31.77
C LEU A 32 0.26 35.50 31.11
N GLN A 33 0.50 36.62 31.80
CA GLN A 33 0.25 37.93 31.25
C GLN A 33 1.20 38.25 30.09
N GLU A 34 2.48 37.93 30.23
CA GLU A 34 3.49 38.08 29.17
C GLU A 34 3.15 37.22 27.94
N GLU A 35 2.76 35.96 28.13
CA GLU A 35 2.31 35.09 27.04
C GLU A 35 1.10 35.69 26.30
N ARG A 36 0.10 36.17 27.05
CA ARG A 36 -1.08 36.83 26.49
C ARG A 36 -0.72 38.08 25.71
N MET A 37 0.21 38.90 26.21
CA MET A 37 0.68 40.10 25.52
C MET A 37 1.47 39.75 24.27
N SER A 38 2.34 38.74 24.31
CA SER A 38 3.09 38.26 23.13
C SER A 38 2.16 37.79 22.00
N ILE A 39 1.06 37.09 22.34
CA ILE A 39 0.06 36.66 21.35
C ILE A 39 -0.57 37.89 20.69
N ILE A 40 -1.02 38.86 21.50
CA ILE A 40 -1.65 40.08 21.00
C ILE A 40 -0.71 40.91 20.12
N GLU A 41 0.55 41.06 20.52
CA GLU A 41 1.54 41.81 19.74
C GLU A 41 1.82 41.15 18.38
N ARG A 42 1.94 39.82 18.37
CA ARG A 42 2.11 39.05 17.13
C ARG A 42 0.90 39.20 16.21
N ASP A 43 -0.30 39.11 16.75
CA ASP A 43 -1.54 39.24 15.98
C ASP A 43 -1.71 40.67 15.45
N ASN A 44 -1.42 41.68 16.27
CA ASN A 44 -1.43 43.09 15.85
C ASN A 44 -0.42 43.35 14.74
N HIS A 45 0.79 42.79 14.83
CA HIS A 45 1.79 42.88 13.77
C HIS A 45 1.27 42.22 12.48
N LEU A 46 0.69 41.03 12.56
CA LEU A 46 0.15 40.33 11.40
C LEU A 46 -0.99 41.13 10.75
N LEU A 47 -1.89 41.68 11.57
CA LEU A 47 -2.99 42.52 11.13
C LEU A 47 -2.48 43.80 10.45
N ALA A 48 -1.53 44.50 11.07
CA ALA A 48 -0.92 45.70 10.50
C ALA A 48 -0.24 45.41 9.15
N SER A 49 0.48 44.28 9.05
CA SER A 49 1.10 43.84 7.80
C SER A 49 0.06 43.58 6.71
N ARG A 50 -1.03 42.88 7.03
CA ARG A 50 -2.16 42.64 6.12
C ARG A 50 -2.84 43.94 5.69
N LEU A 51 -3.13 44.84 6.63
CA LEU A 51 -3.71 46.16 6.34
C LEU A 51 -2.78 46.96 5.43
N SER A 52 -1.47 46.95 5.69
CA SER A 52 -0.48 47.61 4.83
C SER A 52 -0.49 47.03 3.42
N ALA A 53 -0.60 45.71 3.27
CA ALA A 53 -0.74 45.08 1.96
C ALA A 53 -2.02 45.51 1.24
N ILE A 54 -3.15 45.56 1.94
CA ILE A 54 -4.44 46.02 1.39
C ILE A 54 -4.34 47.48 0.96
N THR A 55 -3.83 48.37 1.82
CA THR A 55 -3.69 49.80 1.52
C THR A 55 -2.75 50.05 0.35
N ARG A 56 -1.68 49.27 0.19
CA ARG A 56 -0.78 49.35 -0.98
C ARG A 56 -1.42 48.76 -2.24
N SER A 57 -2.31 47.77 -2.10
CA SER A 57 -3.03 47.19 -3.22
C SER A 57 -4.09 48.19 -3.73
N LYS A 58 -4.28 48.29 -5.05
CA LYS A 58 -5.27 49.20 -5.66
C LYS A 58 -6.72 48.67 -5.58
N GLY A 59 -7.01 47.74 -4.67
CA GLY A 59 -8.36 47.19 -4.47
C GLY A 59 -8.85 46.20 -5.53
N LEU A 60 -7.94 45.56 -6.27
CA LEU A 60 -8.30 44.49 -7.20
C LEU A 60 -8.58 43.20 -6.41
N VAL A 61 -9.86 42.94 -6.12
CA VAL A 61 -10.31 41.62 -5.72
C VAL A 61 -10.35 40.77 -7.00
N ASP A 62 -9.48 39.77 -7.08
CA ASP A 62 -9.58 38.78 -8.14
C ASP A 62 -10.89 38.01 -7.96
N HIS A 63 -11.72 37.96 -9.01
CA HIS A 63 -12.92 37.13 -9.04
C HIS A 63 -12.59 35.63 -9.13
N ARG A 64 -11.31 35.25 -9.01
CA ARG A 64 -10.80 33.88 -9.08
C ARG A 64 -10.36 33.42 -7.71
N ASN A 65 -11.33 32.96 -6.93
CA ASN A 65 -11.06 32.37 -5.64
C ASN A 65 -10.53 30.94 -5.83
N HIS A 66 -9.23 30.72 -5.54
CA HIS A 66 -8.63 29.39 -5.59
C HIS A 66 -9.02 28.59 -4.35
N TYR A 67 -10.15 27.90 -4.42
CA TYR A 67 -10.54 26.94 -3.40
C TYR A 67 -9.92 25.57 -3.68
N PRO A 68 -9.10 25.03 -2.77
CA PRO A 68 -8.69 23.63 -2.89
C PRO A 68 -9.92 22.73 -2.83
N GLN A 69 -10.08 21.85 -3.81
CA GLN A 69 -11.15 20.86 -3.81
C GLN A 69 -10.86 19.80 -2.74
N HIS A 70 -11.52 19.92 -1.58
CA HIS A 70 -11.47 18.90 -0.54
C HIS A 70 -12.54 17.86 -0.78
N SER A 71 -12.16 16.63 -1.10
CA SER A 71 -13.10 15.50 -1.00
C SER A 71 -13.26 15.14 0.47
N LEU A 72 -14.50 14.96 0.94
CA LEU A 72 -14.80 14.46 2.30
C LEU A 72 -14.17 13.10 2.60
N ASN A 73 -13.73 12.38 1.55
CA ASN A 73 -13.12 11.06 1.63
C ASN A 73 -11.59 11.07 1.51
N THR A 74 -10.94 12.24 1.52
CA THR A 74 -9.50 12.34 1.28
C THR A 74 -8.69 11.56 2.32
N GLN A 75 -9.06 11.69 3.60
CA GLN A 75 -8.37 10.99 4.68
C GLN A 75 -8.56 9.47 4.57
N LYS A 76 -9.81 9.02 4.42
CA LYS A 76 -10.14 7.61 4.23
C LYS A 76 -9.43 6.99 3.02
N ARG A 77 -9.26 7.75 1.94
CA ARG A 77 -8.52 7.32 0.75
C ARG A 77 -7.02 7.17 1.03
N LYS A 78 -6.42 8.12 1.77
CA LYS A 78 -5.02 8.03 2.21
C LYS A 78 -4.80 6.82 3.11
N ASP A 79 -5.69 6.58 4.08
CA ASP A 79 -5.58 5.45 5.00
C ASP A 79 -5.70 4.11 4.26
N LYS A 80 -6.65 4.00 3.32
CA LYS A 80 -6.79 2.81 2.48
C LYS A 80 -5.57 2.60 1.57
N LEU A 81 -4.99 3.68 1.03
CA LEU A 81 -3.77 3.61 0.23
C LEU A 81 -2.59 3.08 1.06
N LEU A 82 -2.43 3.57 2.28
CA LEU A 82 -1.40 3.09 3.21
C LEU A 82 -1.61 1.61 3.57
N GLN A 83 -2.85 1.20 3.82
CA GLN A 83 -3.17 -0.20 4.08
C GLN A 83 -2.77 -1.10 2.90
N VAL A 84 -3.21 -0.77 1.69
CA VAL A 84 -2.86 -1.51 0.47
C VAL A 84 -1.34 -1.55 0.26
N THR A 85 -0.65 -0.43 0.52
CA THR A 85 0.81 -0.35 0.40
C THR A 85 1.49 -1.33 1.36
N ASN A 86 1.07 -1.36 2.62
CA ASN A 86 1.62 -2.26 3.63
C ASN A 86 1.35 -3.74 3.29
N GLU A 87 0.14 -4.05 2.80
CA GLU A 87 -0.22 -5.40 2.34
C GLU A 87 0.63 -5.83 1.16
N ASN A 88 0.79 -4.96 0.16
CA ASN A 88 1.63 -5.19 -1.01
C ASN A 88 3.10 -5.41 -0.61
N GLN A 89 3.63 -4.63 0.33
CA GLN A 89 4.98 -4.85 0.86
C GLN A 89 5.12 -6.24 1.49
N LYS A 90 4.14 -6.69 2.30
CA LYS A 90 4.17 -8.04 2.88
C LYS A 90 4.08 -9.15 1.83
N ILE A 91 3.34 -8.93 0.75
CA ILE A 91 3.28 -9.88 -0.38
C ILE A 91 4.63 -9.92 -1.07
N TYR A 92 5.20 -8.75 -1.37
CA TYR A 92 6.51 -8.62 -2.00
C TYR A 92 7.60 -9.32 -1.19
N GLN A 93 7.64 -9.11 0.13
CA GLN A 93 8.58 -9.81 1.02
C GLN A 93 8.39 -11.32 1.03
N ARG A 94 7.15 -11.82 0.93
CA ARG A 94 6.89 -13.26 0.83
C ARG A 94 7.41 -13.83 -0.49
N ILE A 95 7.16 -13.14 -1.60
CA ILE A 95 7.65 -13.55 -2.92
C ILE A 95 9.17 -13.56 -2.95
N LEU A 96 9.82 -12.54 -2.39
CA LEU A 96 11.28 -12.47 -2.34
C LEU A 96 11.91 -13.55 -1.46
N THR A 97 11.31 -13.84 -0.30
CA THR A 97 11.86 -14.82 0.64
C THR A 97 11.56 -16.26 0.23
N GLN A 98 10.45 -16.49 -0.44
CA GLN A 98 10.06 -17.80 -0.94
C GLN A 98 10.97 -18.21 -2.09
N LYS A 99 11.81 -19.23 -1.86
CA LYS A 99 12.59 -19.88 -2.91
C LYS A 99 11.67 -20.74 -3.77
N SER A 100 12.02 -20.91 -5.04
CA SER A 100 11.32 -21.85 -5.93
C SER A 100 11.45 -23.27 -5.38
N ASP A 101 10.35 -23.89 -4.97
CA ASP A 101 10.28 -25.30 -4.57
C ASP A 101 10.33 -26.26 -5.77
N TYR A 102 10.84 -25.82 -6.92
CA TYR A 102 11.02 -26.63 -8.13
C TYR A 102 12.05 -27.75 -7.87
N ARG A 103 11.58 -28.84 -7.26
CA ARG A 103 12.33 -30.10 -7.10
C ARG A 103 12.08 -30.96 -8.34
N ARG A 104 12.71 -30.58 -9.45
CA ARG A 104 12.56 -31.25 -10.75
C ARG A 104 12.72 -32.77 -10.64
N GLU A 105 13.74 -33.21 -9.91
CA GLU A 105 14.04 -34.65 -9.72
C GLU A 105 12.88 -35.43 -9.09
N LEU A 106 12.23 -34.87 -8.05
CA LEU A 106 11.07 -35.53 -7.42
C LEU A 106 9.86 -35.57 -8.34
N TRP A 107 9.67 -34.53 -9.16
CA TRP A 107 8.56 -34.47 -10.10
C TRP A 107 8.74 -35.44 -11.27
N GLU A 108 9.98 -35.64 -11.73
CA GLU A 108 10.32 -36.65 -12.75
C GLU A 108 10.08 -38.07 -12.22
N ASP A 109 10.53 -38.37 -11.00
CA ASP A 109 10.30 -39.65 -10.34
C ASP A 109 8.80 -39.95 -10.15
N ASP A 110 8.04 -38.96 -9.67
CA ASP A 110 6.61 -39.12 -9.46
C ASP A 110 5.85 -39.24 -10.78
N TRP A 111 6.25 -38.49 -11.80
CA TRP A 111 5.73 -38.65 -13.15
C TRP A 111 6.01 -40.04 -13.71
N GLU A 112 7.21 -40.58 -13.51
CA GLU A 112 7.57 -41.92 -13.96
C GLU A 112 6.79 -43.01 -13.20
N LYS A 113 6.60 -42.87 -11.89
CA LYS A 113 5.74 -43.77 -11.10
C LYS A 113 4.29 -43.73 -11.57
N VAL A 114 3.75 -42.55 -11.87
CA VAL A 114 2.39 -42.38 -12.40
C VAL A 114 2.30 -42.99 -13.80
N LYS A 115 3.32 -42.79 -14.64
CA LYS A 115 3.41 -43.39 -15.99
C LYS A 115 3.39 -44.92 -15.93
N ARG A 116 4.24 -45.53 -15.09
CA ARG A 116 4.24 -46.99 -14.87
C ARG A 116 2.88 -47.50 -14.39
N ARG A 117 2.31 -46.88 -13.35
CA ARG A 117 0.96 -47.25 -12.86
C ARG A 117 -0.11 -47.12 -13.93
N ARG A 118 -0.03 -46.09 -14.78
CA ARG A 118 -0.97 -45.86 -15.87
C ARG A 118 -0.87 -46.92 -16.96
N ASP A 119 0.32 -47.44 -17.21
CA ASP A 119 0.57 -48.52 -18.17
C ASP A 119 0.13 -49.87 -17.60
N ASP A 120 0.38 -50.12 -16.31
CA ASP A 120 -0.04 -51.35 -15.60
C ASP A 120 -1.57 -51.50 -15.51
N VAL A 121 -2.28 -50.38 -15.30
CA VAL A 121 -3.76 -50.36 -15.23
C VAL A 121 -4.39 -50.23 -16.63
N ALA A 122 -3.59 -50.01 -17.68
CA ALA A 122 -4.13 -49.87 -19.02
C ALA A 122 -4.60 -51.23 -19.57
N ARG A 123 -5.88 -51.29 -19.96
CA ARG A 123 -6.46 -52.45 -20.64
C ARG A 123 -5.84 -52.74 -22.01
N TYR A 124 -5.26 -51.73 -22.65
CA TYR A 124 -4.63 -51.83 -23.97
C TYR A 124 -3.25 -51.15 -23.95
N PRO A 125 -2.26 -51.68 -24.69
CA PRO A 125 -0.92 -51.08 -24.76
C PRO A 125 -1.01 -49.61 -25.16
N ARG A 126 -0.36 -48.72 -24.41
CA ARG A 126 -0.24 -47.32 -24.79
C ARG A 126 1.07 -47.11 -25.55
N GLY A 127 1.06 -46.20 -26.54
CA GLY A 127 2.23 -45.95 -27.39
C GLY A 127 2.32 -46.83 -28.64
N VAL A 128 1.41 -47.81 -28.81
CA VAL A 128 1.18 -48.39 -30.15
C VAL A 128 0.47 -47.32 -30.98
N THR A 129 1.20 -46.74 -31.93
CA THR A 129 0.59 -45.95 -32.99
C THR A 129 -0.50 -46.82 -33.62
N ASN A 130 -1.72 -46.28 -33.70
CA ASN A 130 -2.82 -46.95 -34.38
C ASN A 130 -2.43 -47.12 -35.85
N LYS A 131 -1.81 -48.25 -36.21
CA LYS A 131 -1.68 -48.71 -37.59
C LYS A 131 -3.04 -49.22 -38.06
N GLN A 132 -4.05 -48.36 -37.99
CA GLN A 132 -5.28 -48.60 -38.71
C GLN A 132 -4.90 -48.68 -40.19
N LYS A 133 -5.05 -49.85 -40.80
CA LYS A 133 -5.04 -49.95 -42.26
C LYS A 133 -6.12 -48.96 -42.74
N PRO A 134 -5.82 -48.05 -43.68
CA PRO A 134 -6.85 -47.12 -44.15
C PRO A 134 -8.02 -47.95 -44.63
N ALA A 135 -9.19 -47.74 -44.02
CA ALA A 135 -10.41 -48.39 -44.47
C ALA A 135 -10.58 -48.05 -45.96
N LYS A 136 -10.88 -49.06 -46.79
CA LYS A 136 -11.28 -48.82 -48.19
C LYS A 136 -12.51 -47.92 -48.16
N VAL A 137 -12.32 -46.64 -48.43
CA VAL A 137 -13.41 -45.70 -48.61
C VAL A 137 -14.12 -46.11 -49.90
N VAL A 138 -15.31 -46.71 -49.76
CA VAL A 138 -16.22 -46.88 -50.89
C VAL A 138 -16.73 -45.50 -51.25
N LYS A 139 -16.18 -44.94 -52.33
CA LYS A 139 -16.64 -43.67 -52.91
C LYS A 139 -18.01 -43.91 -53.53
N PHE A 140 -19.07 -43.48 -52.85
CA PHE A 140 -20.35 -43.25 -53.52
C PHE A 140 -20.27 -41.91 -54.25
N SER A 141 -20.53 -41.93 -55.57
CA SER A 141 -20.68 -40.73 -56.37
C SER A 141 -21.98 -40.02 -55.99
N GLY A 142 -21.90 -39.12 -55.00
CA GLY A 142 -23.05 -38.37 -54.51
C GLY A 142 -22.60 -37.06 -53.87
N ARG A 143 -22.76 -35.97 -54.63
CA ARG A 143 -22.51 -34.58 -54.24
C ARG A 143 -23.33 -34.22 -53.00
N SER A 144 -22.67 -33.93 -51.87
CA SER A 144 -23.27 -33.09 -50.84
C SER A 144 -22.19 -32.37 -50.02
N GLN A 145 -22.29 -31.05 -50.02
CA GLN A 145 -21.39 -30.13 -49.34
C GLN A 145 -21.67 -30.19 -47.83
N ARG A 146 -20.61 -30.32 -47.02
CA ARG A 146 -20.60 -29.71 -45.68
C ARG A 146 -19.17 -29.42 -45.25
N SER A 147 -18.82 -28.15 -45.31
CA SER A 147 -17.60 -27.58 -44.77
C SER A 147 -17.62 -27.63 -43.25
N SER A 148 -16.51 -28.03 -42.63
CA SER A 148 -16.14 -27.65 -41.27
C SER A 148 -14.64 -27.41 -41.28
N SER A 149 -14.28 -26.16 -41.50
CA SER A 149 -12.93 -25.62 -41.42
C SER A 149 -12.41 -25.71 -39.98
N GLY A 150 -11.35 -26.47 -39.78
CA GLY A 150 -10.45 -26.29 -38.66
C GLY A 150 -9.41 -25.23 -39.02
N VAL A 151 -9.21 -24.26 -38.14
CA VAL A 151 -8.11 -23.28 -38.11
C VAL A 151 -7.73 -23.22 -36.63
N GLU A 152 -6.65 -23.89 -36.23
CA GLU A 152 -5.29 -23.36 -36.01
C GLU A 152 -5.28 -22.31 -34.87
N ASP A 153 -4.81 -22.70 -33.69
CA ASP A 153 -3.43 -22.52 -33.18
C ASP A 153 -3.23 -21.07 -32.72
N ASP A 154 -3.20 -20.87 -31.40
CA ASP A 154 -2.80 -19.60 -30.80
C ASP A 154 -1.60 -19.87 -29.88
N SER A 155 -0.43 -19.74 -30.51
CA SER A 155 0.90 -19.76 -29.93
C SER A 155 1.14 -18.42 -29.25
N TRP A 156 1.32 -18.40 -27.93
CA TRP A 156 1.76 -17.19 -27.24
C TRP A 156 3.25 -16.95 -27.54
N GLU A 157 3.51 -15.89 -28.29
CA GLU A 157 4.84 -15.37 -28.56
C GLU A 157 5.22 -14.44 -27.38
N THR A 158 6.19 -14.85 -26.57
CA THR A 158 6.83 -13.95 -25.59
C THR A 158 7.96 -13.22 -26.30
N THR A 159 7.73 -11.95 -26.59
CA THR A 159 8.79 -11.00 -26.87
C THR A 159 9.42 -10.60 -25.55
N GLU A 160 10.62 -11.15 -25.31
CA GLU A 160 11.62 -10.55 -24.44
C GLU A 160 12.05 -9.22 -25.07
N GLU A 161 11.81 -8.10 -24.39
CA GLU A 161 12.56 -6.86 -24.61
C GLU A 161 13.44 -6.63 -23.38
N GLU A 162 14.70 -7.04 -23.49
CA GLU A 162 15.81 -6.40 -22.79
C GLU A 162 16.42 -5.35 -23.71
N GLU A 163 16.46 -4.09 -23.26
CA GLU A 163 17.66 -3.25 -23.38
C GLU A 163 17.57 -2.08 -22.38
N GLU A 164 18.37 -2.19 -21.32
CA GLU A 164 18.94 -1.06 -20.54
C GLU A 164 20.07 -0.40 -21.37
N PRO A 165 20.60 0.80 -21.04
CA PRO A 165 20.69 1.45 -19.71
C PRO A 165 20.23 2.91 -19.60
#